data_AF-A0A6A4NST4-F1
#
_entry.id   AF-A0A6A4NST4-F1
#
_cell.length_a   1.000
_cell.length_b   1.000
_cell.length_c   1.000
_cell.angle_alpha   90.00
_cell.angle_beta   90.00
_cell.angle_gamma   90.00
#
_symmetry.space_group_name_H-M   'P 1'
#
loop_
_entity.id
_entity.type
_entity.pdbx_description
1 polymer ?
#
loop_
_entity_poly.entity_id
_entity_poly.type
_entity_poly.pdbx_seq_one_letter_code
_entity_poly.pdbx_strand_id
1 'polypeptide(L)'
;MQGIVNEKTDVYSYGILLLEIITGRRALDHLQQSIVLWARPLLDANNLRELVDPSLGDDYDLEEMECVVLTASLCVEQSPFLRPRMSEVTTQPKYIVAL
;
A
#
# COMPACT_ATOMS: atom_id res chain seq x y z
N MET A 1 0.84 -22.49 14.55
CA MET A 1 1.39 -21.27 13.92
C MET A 1 1.76 -20.31 15.04
N GLN A 2 3.05 -20.10 15.28
CA GLN A 2 3.48 -18.97 16.11
C GLN A 2 3.51 -17.76 15.19
N GLY A 3 2.50 -16.89 15.29
CA GLY A 3 2.55 -15.60 14.61
C GLY A 3 3.68 -14.79 15.23
N ILE A 4 4.64 -14.36 14.42
CA ILE A 4 5.66 -13.39 14.87
C ILE A 4 4.95 -12.05 14.96
N VAL A 5 4.55 -11.69 16.18
CA VAL A 5 4.03 -10.36 16.50
C VAL A 5 5.21 -9.41 16.53
N ASN A 6 5.31 -8.58 15.51
CA ASN A 6 6.33 -7.55 15.36
C ASN A 6 5.69 -6.38 14.60
N GLU A 7 6.11 -5.16 14.92
CA GLU A 7 5.68 -3.92 14.26
C GLU A 7 5.68 -4.05 12.73
N LYS A 8 6.67 -4.74 12.15
CA LYS A 8 6.76 -4.93 10.70
C LYS A 8 5.63 -5.78 10.09
N THR A 9 4.99 -6.63 10.88
CA THR A 9 3.78 -7.38 10.47
C THR A 9 2.56 -6.46 10.46
N ASP A 10 2.47 -5.54 11.42
CA ASP A 10 1.41 -4.54 11.50
C ASP A 10 1.54 -3.53 10.35
N VAL A 11 2.76 -3.06 10.06
CA VAL A 11 3.05 -2.20 8.90
C VAL A 11 2.62 -2.86 7.59
N TYR A 12 2.93 -4.14 7.42
CA TYR A 12 2.56 -4.88 6.20
C TYR A 12 1.04 -4.99 6.06
N SER A 13 0.35 -5.29 7.15
CA SER A 13 -1.10 -5.40 7.18
C SER A 13 -1.79 -4.06 6.95
N TYR A 14 -1.20 -2.96 7.45
CA TYR A 14 -1.62 -1.60 7.14
C TYR A 14 -1.45 -1.26 5.65
N GLY A 15 -0.33 -1.66 5.04
CA GLY A 15 -0.13 -1.50 3.59
C GLY A 15 -1.18 -2.24 2.76
N ILE A 16 -1.58 -3.46 3.17
CA ILE A 16 -2.69 -4.18 2.54
C ILE A 16 -4.00 -3.41 2.67
N LEU A 17 -4.31 -2.91 3.87
CA LEU A 17 -5.51 -2.11 4.10
C LEU A 17 -5.55 -0.85 3.22
N LEU A 18 -4.42 -0.16 3.06
CA LEU A 18 -4.33 0.97 2.14
C LEU A 18 -4.64 0.55 0.69
N LEU A 19 -4.09 -0.58 0.23
CA LEU A 19 -4.40 -1.10 -1.10
C LEU A 19 -5.89 -1.45 -1.25
N GLU A 20 -6.54 -2.02 -0.23
CA GLU A 20 -7.98 -2.26 -0.28
C GLU A 20 -8.78 -0.97 -0.46
N ILE A 21 -8.41 0.09 0.27
CA ILE A 21 -9.06 1.39 0.19
C ILE A 21 -8.84 2.05 -1.17
N ILE A 22 -7.59 2.08 -1.66
CA ILE A 22 -7.24 2.71 -2.94
C ILE A 22 -7.95 2.03 -4.11
N THR A 23 -8.00 0.70 -4.10
CA THR A 23 -8.40 -0.11 -5.27
C THR A 23 -9.87 -0.53 -5.24
N GLY A 24 -10.54 -0.43 -4.09
CA GLY A 24 -11.88 -0.99 -3.87
C GLY A 24 -11.93 -2.53 -3.90
N ARG A 25 -10.78 -3.21 -3.92
CA ARG A 25 -10.67 -4.68 -3.97
C ARG A 25 -10.48 -5.25 -2.57
N ARG A 26 -10.84 -6.52 -2.40
CA ARG A 26 -10.57 -7.27 -1.16
C ARG A 26 -9.09 -7.65 -1.06
N ALA A 27 -8.55 -7.67 0.16
CA ALA A 27 -7.18 -8.09 0.46
C ALA A 27 -6.88 -9.51 -0.03
N LEU A 28 -7.89 -10.39 0.02
CA LEU A 28 -7.84 -11.73 -0.52
C LEU A 28 -8.95 -11.89 -1.56
N ASP A 29 -8.58 -12.42 -2.72
CA ASP A 29 -9.56 -12.79 -3.73
C ASP A 29 -10.28 -14.10 -3.38
N HIS A 30 -11.13 -14.58 -4.29
CA HIS A 30 -11.89 -15.82 -4.11
C HIS A 30 -11.00 -17.08 -4.11
N LEU A 31 -9.76 -16.97 -4.59
CA LEU A 31 -8.74 -18.02 -4.58
C LEU A 31 -7.75 -17.87 -3.41
N GLN A 32 -8.04 -16.98 -2.45
CA GLN A 32 -7.15 -16.66 -1.32
C GLN A 32 -5.79 -16.07 -1.75
N GLN A 33 -5.72 -15.45 -2.92
CA GLN A 33 -4.53 -14.72 -3.38
C GLN A 33 -4.54 -13.30 -2.84
N SER A 34 -3.38 -12.87 -2.35
CA SER A 34 -3.20 -11.51 -1.82
C SER A 34 -3.31 -10.48 -2.94
N ILE A 35 -4.04 -9.39 -2.67
CA ILE A 35 -4.12 -8.19 -3.50
C ILE A 35 -2.74 -7.64 -3.86
N VAL A 36 -1.74 -7.83 -2.98
CA VAL A 36 -0.36 -7.38 -3.20
C VAL A 36 0.22 -8.00 -4.48
N LEU A 37 -0.11 -9.26 -4.78
CA LEU A 37 0.37 -9.94 -5.99
C LEU A 37 -0.14 -9.27 -7.27
N TRP A 38 -1.39 -8.81 -7.25
CA TRP A 38 -2.01 -8.09 -8.37
C TRP A 38 -1.48 -6.65 -8.45
N ALA A 39 -1.33 -5.97 -7.32
CA ALA A 39 -0.93 -4.57 -7.26
C ALA A 39 0.56 -4.36 -7.57
N ARG A 40 1.44 -5.33 -7.27
CA ARG A 40 2.89 -5.21 -7.40
C ARG A 40 3.37 -4.65 -8.74
N PRO A 41 2.99 -5.22 -9.91
CA PRO A 41 3.43 -4.67 -11.20
C PRO A 41 2.95 -3.24 -11.45
N LEU A 42 1.79 -2.85 -10.90
CA LEU A 42 1.25 -1.50 -11.04
C LEU A 42 1.98 -0.50 -10.15
N LEU A 43 2.34 -0.92 -8.92
CA LEU A 43 3.15 -0.15 -8.00
C LEU A 43 4.57 0.08 -8.57
N ASP A 44 5.19 -0.97 -9.11
CA ASP A 44 6.53 -0.90 -9.71
C ASP A 44 6.55 -0.02 -10.98
N ALA A 45 5.45 -0.02 -11.75
CA ALA A 45 5.28 0.83 -12.93
C ALA A 45 4.76 2.24 -12.62
N ASN A 46 4.47 2.55 -11.35
CA ASN A 46 3.82 3.78 -10.90
C ASN A 46 2.50 4.09 -11.67
N ASN A 47 1.75 3.05 -12.04
CA ASN A 47 0.52 3.15 -12.84
C ASN A 47 -0.70 3.36 -11.93
N LEU A 48 -0.87 4.60 -11.45
CA LEU A 48 -1.95 4.99 -10.54
C LEU A 48 -3.34 4.76 -11.15
N ARG A 49 -3.52 5.04 -12.44
CA ARG A 49 -4.83 4.99 -13.10
C ARG A 49 -5.44 3.59 -13.10
N GLU A 50 -4.61 2.56 -13.22
CA GLU A 50 -5.07 1.17 -13.14
C GLU A 50 -5.18 0.64 -11.70
N LEU A 51 -4.52 1.31 -10.76
CA LEU A 51 -4.53 0.95 -9.35
C LEU A 51 -5.78 1.50 -8.63
N VAL A 52 -6.13 2.76 -8.89
CA VAL A 52 -7.22 3.46 -8.20
C VAL A 52 -8.58 2.90 -8.60
N ASP A 53 -9.49 2.78 -7.63
CA ASP A 53 -10.88 2.37 -7.83
C ASP A 53 -11.55 3.26 -8.89
N PRO A 54 -11.99 2.69 -10.03
CA PRO A 54 -12.65 3.45 -11.09
C PRO A 54 -13.93 4.16 -10.63
N SER A 55 -14.56 3.72 -9.54
CA SER A 55 -15.76 4.35 -8.99
C SER A 55 -15.50 5.71 -8.33
N LEU A 56 -14.24 6.01 -7.99
CA LEU A 56 -13.84 7.32 -7.48
C LEU A 56 -13.83 8.39 -8.57
N GLY A 57 -13.71 8.03 -9.85
CA GLY A 57 -13.67 9.01 -10.95
C GLY A 57 -12.56 10.05 -10.73
N ASP A 58 -12.94 11.32 -10.63
CA ASP A 58 -12.04 12.44 -10.31
C ASP A 58 -12.23 12.96 -8.86
N ASP A 59 -12.97 12.24 -8.00
CA ASP A 59 -13.26 12.63 -6.61
C ASP A 59 -12.11 12.27 -5.64
N TYR A 60 -10.87 12.60 -6.00
CA TYR A 60 -9.72 12.50 -5.11
C TYR A 60 -8.62 13.52 -5.49
N ASP A 61 -7.84 13.94 -4.50
CA ASP A 61 -6.64 14.75 -4.75
C ASP A 61 -5.50 13.85 -5.24
N LEU A 62 -4.92 14.19 -6.39
CA LEU A 62 -3.89 13.37 -7.02
C LEU A 62 -2.60 13.30 -6.18
N GLU A 63 -2.20 14.40 -5.56
CA GLU A 63 -0.97 14.48 -4.75
C GLU A 63 -1.13 13.62 -3.47
N GLU A 64 -2.30 13.70 -2.83
CA GLU A 64 -2.61 12.85 -1.69
C GLU A 64 -2.69 11.37 -2.09
N MET A 65 -3.31 11.04 -3.21
CA MET A 65 -3.38 9.65 -3.71
C MET A 65 -1.98 9.09 -4.01
N GLU A 66 -1.11 9.86 -4.66
CA GLU A 66 0.29 9.49 -4.90
C GLU A 66 1.02 9.18 -3.58
N CYS A 67 0.85 10.03 -2.57
CA CYS A 67 1.44 9.82 -1.25
C CYS A 67 0.93 8.52 -0.59
N VAL A 68 -0.38 8.25 -0.68
CA VAL A 68 -0.98 7.04 -0.08
C VAL A 68 -0.51 5.79 -0.82
N VAL A 69 -0.43 5.81 -2.16
CA VAL A 69 0.04 4.68 -2.97
C VAL A 69 1.50 4.37 -2.68
N LEU A 70 2.36 5.39 -2.61
CA LEU A 70 3.74 5.23 -2.22
C LEU A 70 3.86 4.62 -0.81
N THR A 71 3.08 5.14 0.14
CA THR A 71 3.06 4.63 1.51
C THR A 71 2.65 3.15 1.53
N ALA A 72 1.60 2.79 0.78
CA ALA A 72 1.16 1.41 0.64
C ALA A 72 2.27 0.53 0.06
N SER A 73 2.94 0.99 -1.01
CA SER A 73 4.05 0.29 -1.67
C SER A 73 5.19 -0.05 -0.70
N LEU A 74 5.66 0.95 0.06
CA LEU A 74 6.72 0.77 1.06
C LEU A 74 6.29 -0.17 2.19
N CYS A 75 5.02 -0.08 2.62
CA CYS A 75 4.49 -0.93 3.68
C CYS A 75 4.39 -2.41 3.27
N VAL A 76 4.03 -2.70 2.01
CA VAL A 76 3.89 -4.07 1.49
C VAL A 76 5.18 -4.66 0.92
N GLU A 77 6.33 -4.04 1.21
CA GLU A 77 7.62 -4.55 0.78
C GLU A 77 7.85 -5.98 1.33
N GLN A 78 8.38 -6.88 0.48
CA GLN A 78 8.64 -8.26 0.87
C GLN A 78 9.66 -8.32 2.00
N SER A 79 10.72 -7.51 1.90
CA SER A 79 11.72 -7.39 2.96
C SER A 79 11.19 -6.57 4.15
N PRO A 80 11.04 -7.15 5.36
CA PRO A 80 10.59 -6.42 6.54
C PRO A 80 11.53 -5.27 6.95
N PHE A 81 12.80 -5.34 6.54
CA PHE A 81 13.81 -4.31 6.83
C PHE A 81 13.62 -3.04 6.01
N LEU A 82 13.02 -3.16 4.82
CA LEU A 82 12.75 -2.02 3.94
C LEU A 82 11.40 -1.36 4.22
N ARG A 83 10.53 -2.03 4.97
CA ARG A 83 9.28 -1.42 5.45
C ARG A 83 9.62 -0.27 6.41
N PRO A 84 8.88 0.83 6.39
CA PRO A 84 9.01 1.91 7.36
C PRO A 84 8.62 1.46 8.78
N ARG A 85 8.88 2.28 9.79
CA ARG A 85 8.29 2.18 11.13
C ARG A 85 6.86 2.71 11.10
N MET A 86 5.99 2.20 11.97
CA MET A 86 4.61 2.71 12.05
C MET A 86 4.55 4.20 12.36
N SER A 87 5.49 4.70 13.17
CA SER A 87 5.60 6.14 13.42
C SER A 87 5.81 6.92 12.13
N GLU A 88 6.70 6.43 11.23
CA GLU A 88 7.03 7.07 9.95
C GLU A 88 5.86 7.01 8.96
N VAL A 89 5.07 5.94 9.01
CA VAL A 89 3.85 5.78 8.20
C VAL A 89 2.78 6.80 8.59
N THR A 90 2.59 7.04 9.89
CA THR A 90 1.59 7.99 10.39
C THR A 90 2.00 9.44 10.24
N THR A 91 3.31 9.71 10.31
CA THR A 91 3.86 11.02 9.98
C THR A 91 4.05 11.09 8.48
N GLN A 92 2.96 11.29 7.73
CA GLN A 92 3.01 11.55 6.28
C GLN A 92 4.18 12.50 5.98
N PRO A 93 5.23 12.01 5.30
CA PRO A 93 6.27 12.88 4.84
C PRO A 93 5.85 13.29 3.44
N LYS A 94 5.37 14.52 3.28
CA LYS A 94 5.27 15.17 1.96
C LYS A 94 6.62 15.25 1.20
N TYR A 95 7.69 14.57 1.67
CA TYR A 95 9.08 14.80 1.28
C TYR A 95 10.06 13.61 1.44
N ILE A 96 9.65 12.36 1.74
CA ILE A 96 10.63 11.25 1.88
C ILE A 96 11.06 10.62 0.53
N VAL A 97 10.46 10.99 -0.60
CA VAL A 97 10.97 10.59 -1.93
C VAL A 97 11.64 11.78 -2.61
N ALA A 98 12.77 12.15 -2.04
CA ALA A 98 13.80 12.94 -2.71
C ALA A 98 15.17 12.45 -2.20
N LEU A 99 15.49 11.19 -2.49
CA LEU A 99 16.86 10.65 -2.46
C LEU A 99 17.07 9.77 -3.69
#